data_AF-A0A431KNU8-F1
#
_entry.id   AF-A0A431KNU8-F1
#
_cell.length_a   1.000
_cell.length_b   1.000
_cell.length_c   1.000
_cell.angle_alpha   90.00
_cell.angle_beta   90.00
_cell.angle_gamma   90.00
#
_symmetry.space_group_name_H-M   'P 1'
#
loop_
_entity.id
_entity.type
_entity.pdbx_description
1 polymer ?
#
loop_
_entity_poly.entity_id
_entity_poly.type
_entity_poly.pdbx_seq_one_letter_code
_entity_poly.pdbx_strand_id
1 'polypeptide(L)'
;MNSSTEMAAPPDALRAASKPNLDRGTGPRSRALFLVFIFGGLLFTGYSVFADIAESSTQMGSLLPYLLLGIALLIALGFEFVNGFHDTANAVATVIYTHSLPPHFAVVWSGVFNFLGVLVSSGTVAFGIISLLPVELILEVGSS
;
A
#
# COMPACT_ATOMS: atom_id res chain seq x y z
N MET A 1 69.20 -21.99 -13.36
CA MET A 1 68.12 -21.23 -14.03
C MET A 1 66.88 -22.10 -14.04
N ASN A 2 65.98 -21.91 -13.06
CA ASN A 2 64.69 -21.22 -13.22
C ASN A 2 63.81 -21.92 -14.26
N SER A 3 62.59 -22.38 -13.97
CA SER A 3 61.58 -21.65 -13.20
C SER A 3 60.50 -22.63 -12.77
N SER A 4 60.24 -22.71 -11.47
CA SER A 4 58.99 -23.22 -10.92
C SER A 4 57.88 -22.29 -11.43
N THR A 5 57.19 -22.69 -12.51
CA THR A 5 55.97 -22.00 -12.89
C THR A 5 54.93 -22.42 -11.85
N GLU A 6 54.83 -21.61 -10.79
CA GLU A 6 53.63 -21.49 -9.97
C GLU A 6 52.45 -21.40 -10.94
N MET A 7 51.72 -22.50 -11.05
CA MET A 7 50.40 -22.51 -11.66
C MET A 7 49.50 -21.77 -10.67
N ALA A 8 49.46 -20.45 -10.83
CA ALA A 8 48.55 -19.57 -10.12
C ALA A 8 47.14 -20.18 -10.22
N ALA A 9 46.55 -20.48 -9.07
CA ALA A 9 45.16 -20.90 -9.00
C ALA A 9 44.31 -19.84 -9.74
N PRO A 10 43.31 -20.27 -10.53
CA PRO A 10 42.49 -19.35 -11.31
C PRO A 10 41.88 -18.28 -10.38
N PRO A 11 41.90 -16.99 -10.78
CA PRO A 11 41.45 -15.86 -9.94
C PRO A 11 39.96 -15.89 -9.57
N ASP A 12 39.21 -16.88 -10.05
CA ASP A 12 37.76 -16.98 -9.92
C ASP A 12 37.31 -17.77 -8.68
N ALA A 13 38.24 -18.40 -7.95
CA ALA A 13 37.91 -19.18 -6.75
C ALA A 13 37.47 -18.32 -5.55
N LEU A 14 37.71 -17.01 -5.56
CA LEU A 14 37.34 -16.08 -4.47
C LEU A 14 36.01 -15.34 -4.71
N ARG A 15 35.32 -15.56 -5.84
CA ARG A 15 34.09 -14.83 -6.20
C ARG A 15 32.86 -15.71 -6.44
N ALA A 16 32.88 -16.96 -5.99
CA ALA A 16 31.66 -17.76 -5.84
C ALA A 16 30.95 -17.39 -4.52
N ALA A 17 30.65 -16.10 -4.31
CA ALA A 17 29.74 -15.71 -3.24
C ALA A 17 28.39 -16.34 -3.56
N SER A 18 27.97 -17.29 -2.72
CA SER A 18 26.70 -18.01 -2.80
C SER A 18 25.57 -17.00 -3.00
N LYS A 19 25.03 -16.93 -4.22
CA LYS A 19 23.89 -16.05 -4.53
C LYS A 19 22.72 -16.48 -3.63
N PRO A 20 22.14 -15.59 -2.80
CA PRO A 20 20.95 -15.91 -2.02
C PRO A 20 19.85 -16.38 -2.97
N ASN A 21 19.38 -17.61 -2.78
CA ASN A 21 18.26 -18.14 -3.57
C ASN A 21 16.97 -17.49 -3.05
N LEU A 22 16.42 -16.55 -3.82
CA LEU A 22 15.25 -15.77 -3.46
C LEU A 22 13.96 -16.32 -4.08
N ASP A 23 13.99 -17.41 -4.84
CA ASP A 23 12.84 -17.88 -5.64
C ASP A 23 11.81 -18.72 -4.88
N ARG A 24 11.82 -18.69 -3.55
CA ARG A 24 10.80 -19.39 -2.75
C ARG A 24 9.50 -18.57 -2.76
N GLY A 25 8.49 -19.08 -3.45
CA GLY A 25 7.13 -18.53 -3.44
C GLY A 25 6.58 -18.37 -2.01
N THR A 26 5.68 -17.40 -1.84
CA THR A 26 5.04 -17.09 -0.56
C THR A 26 4.32 -18.33 0.01
N GLY A 27 4.80 -18.82 1.15
CA GLY A 27 4.25 -20.00 1.79
C GLY A 27 2.80 -19.81 2.25
N PRO A 28 2.03 -20.89 2.43
CA PRO A 28 0.64 -20.82 2.89
C PRO A 28 0.49 -20.09 4.23
N ARG A 29 1.52 -20.14 5.08
CA ARG A 29 1.59 -19.40 6.35
C ARG A 29 1.61 -17.88 6.16
N SER A 30 2.36 -17.36 5.19
CA SER A 30 2.43 -15.92 4.96
C SER A 30 1.12 -15.39 4.38
N ARG A 31 0.44 -16.18 3.52
CA ARG A 31 -0.90 -15.85 3.01
C ARG A 31 -1.93 -15.85 4.14
N ALA A 32 -1.89 -16.83 5.03
CA ALA A 32 -2.78 -16.87 6.19
C ALA A 32 -2.57 -15.68 7.13
N LEU A 33 -1.32 -15.34 7.46
CA LEU A 33 -1.00 -14.15 8.27
C LEU A 33 -1.50 -12.86 7.62
N PHE A 34 -1.30 -12.69 6.32
CA PHE A 34 -1.79 -11.54 5.58
C PHE A 34 -3.32 -11.41 5.64
N LEU A 35 -4.05 -12.51 5.43
CA LEU A 35 -5.51 -12.50 5.51
C LEU A 35 -6.03 -12.23 6.93
N VAL A 36 -5.37 -12.79 7.95
CA VAL A 36 -5.71 -12.51 9.35
C VAL A 36 -5.50 -11.04 9.69
N PHE A 37 -4.41 -10.44 9.21
CA PHE A 37 -4.14 -9.01 9.42
C PHE A 37 -5.20 -8.13 8.74
N ILE A 38 -5.56 -8.42 7.49
CA ILE A 38 -6.60 -7.67 6.76
C ILE A 38 -7.96 -7.82 7.44
N PHE A 39 -8.37 -9.05 7.76
CA PHE A 39 -9.66 -9.31 8.40
C PHE A 39 -9.72 -8.71 9.80
N GLY A 40 -8.65 -8.84 10.58
CA GLY A 40 -8.52 -8.23 11.89
C GLY A 40 -8.59 -6.70 11.84
N GLY A 41 -7.91 -6.06 10.88
CA GLY A 41 -7.98 -4.62 10.66
C GLY A 41 -9.39 -4.16 10.26
N LEU A 42 -10.04 -4.89 9.36
CA LEU A 42 -11.40 -4.56 8.90
C LEU A 42 -12.44 -4.73 10.03
N LEU A 43 -12.33 -5.78 10.84
CA LEU A 43 -13.15 -5.95 12.03
C LEU A 43 -12.88 -4.87 13.08
N PHE A 44 -11.62 -4.52 13.33
CA PHE A 44 -11.25 -3.45 14.26
C PHE A 44 -11.83 -2.12 13.82
N THR A 45 -11.65 -1.71 12.56
CA THR A 45 -12.24 -0.48 12.02
C THR A 45 -13.76 -0.50 12.11
N GLY A 46 -14.41 -1.61 11.77
CA GLY A 46 -15.86 -1.73 11.90
C GLY A 46 -16.35 -1.61 13.35
N TYR A 47 -15.64 -2.23 14.29
CA TYR A 47 -15.94 -2.11 15.73
C TYR A 47 -15.74 -0.69 16.24
N SER A 48 -14.63 -0.03 15.89
CA SER A 48 -14.33 1.34 16.31
C SER A 48 -15.39 2.32 15.79
N VAL A 49 -15.75 2.22 14.51
CA VAL A 49 -16.82 3.06 13.92
C VAL A 49 -18.16 2.83 14.63
N PHE A 50 -18.51 1.58 14.93
CA PHE A 50 -19.75 1.28 15.64
C PHE A 50 -19.75 1.80 17.08
N ALA A 51 -18.61 1.69 17.78
CA ALA A 51 -18.44 2.20 19.14
C ALA A 51 -18.52 3.74 19.18
N ASP A 52 -17.83 4.43 18.27
CA ASP A 52 -17.86 5.90 18.15
C ASP A 52 -19.29 6.40 17.86
N ILE A 53 -20.04 5.67 17.03
CA ILE A 53 -21.44 6.00 16.72
C ILE A 53 -22.37 5.73 17.91
N ALA A 54 -22.17 4.65 18.65
CA ALA A 54 -22.97 4.33 19.84
C ALA A 54 -22.79 5.35 20.97
N GLU A 55 -21.61 5.97 21.06
CA GLU A 55 -21.32 7.03 22.02
C GLU A 55 -21.74 8.42 21.51
N SER A 56 -21.84 8.60 20.19
CA SER A 56 -22.37 9.84 19.62
C SER A 56 -23.85 10.02 19.94
N SER A 57 -24.20 11.10 20.65
CA SER A 57 -25.56 11.45 21.09
C SER A 57 -26.56 11.75 19.96
N THR A 58 -26.28 11.34 18.72
CA THR A 58 -27.15 11.45 17.55
C THR A 58 -28.32 10.46 17.63
N GLN A 59 -29.32 10.81 18.44
CA GLN A 59 -30.67 10.30 18.25
C GLN A 59 -31.22 10.83 16.91
N MET A 60 -31.04 10.11 15.81
CA MET A 60 -31.91 10.23 14.64
C MET A 60 -31.82 8.96 13.81
N GLY A 61 -32.89 8.15 13.87
CA GLY A 61 -33.03 6.84 13.21
C GLY A 61 -33.11 6.91 11.69
N SER A 62 -32.18 7.62 11.05
CA SER A 62 -32.07 7.69 9.60
C SER A 62 -30.97 6.72 9.13
N LEU A 63 -31.32 5.84 8.19
CA LEU A 63 -30.39 4.90 7.55
C LEU A 63 -29.47 5.60 6.53
N LEU A 64 -29.80 6.84 6.18
CA LEU A 64 -29.18 7.60 5.10
C LEU A 64 -27.69 7.91 5.33
N PRO A 65 -27.25 8.34 6.53
CA PRO A 65 -25.83 8.58 6.80
C PRO A 65 -24.99 7.30 6.70
N TYR A 66 -25.52 6.16 7.14
CA TYR A 66 -24.84 4.86 7.04
C TYR A 66 -24.70 4.40 5.59
N LEU A 67 -25.76 4.61 4.79
CA LEU A 67 -25.73 4.31 3.37
C LEU A 67 -24.75 5.21 2.62
N LEU A 68 -24.73 6.52 2.92
CA LEU A 68 -23.76 7.46 2.35
C LEU A 68 -22.33 7.10 2.75
N LEU A 69 -22.09 6.76 4.01
CA LEU A 69 -20.79 6.32 4.50
C LEU A 69 -20.34 5.04 3.79
N GLY A 70 -21.22 4.05 3.66
CA GLY A 70 -20.93 2.81 2.95
C GLY A 70 -20.57 3.04 1.48
N ILE A 71 -21.32 3.91 0.79
CA ILE A 71 -21.02 4.30 -0.60
C ILE A 71 -19.69 5.04 -0.69
N ALA A 72 -19.44 6.00 0.19
CA ALA A 72 -18.20 6.76 0.21
C ALA A 72 -16.98 5.85 0.45
N LEU A 73 -17.07 4.93 1.40
CA LEU A 73 -16.03 3.92 1.65
C LEU A 73 -15.82 3.02 0.44
N LEU A 74 -16.90 2.57 -0.22
CA LEU A 74 -16.79 1.72 -1.40
C LEU A 74 -16.09 2.43 -2.57
N ILE A 75 -16.43 3.70 -2.82
CA ILE A 75 -15.77 4.52 -3.85
C ILE A 75 -14.32 4.79 -3.47
N ALA A 76 -14.04 5.19 -2.23
CA ALA A 76 -12.68 5.49 -1.77
C ALA A 76 -11.78 4.25 -1.85
N LEU A 77 -12.26 3.10 -1.37
CA LEU A 77 -11.52 1.84 -1.42
C LEU A 77 -11.33 1.36 -2.88
N GLY A 78 -12.33 1.56 -3.73
CA GLY A 78 -12.24 1.26 -5.17
C GLY A 78 -11.22 2.14 -5.89
N PHE A 79 -11.19 3.44 -5.60
CA PHE A 79 -10.19 4.36 -6.14
C PHE A 79 -8.79 3.98 -5.66
N GLU A 80 -8.61 3.77 -4.36
CA GLU A 80 -7.31 3.38 -3.80
C GLU A 80 -6.80 2.07 -4.41
N PHE A 81 -7.69 1.09 -4.60
CA PHE A 81 -7.36 -0.16 -5.27
C PHE A 81 -6.80 0.08 -6.68
N VAL A 82 -7.53 0.83 -7.53
CA VAL A 82 -7.09 1.10 -8.92
C VAL A 82 -5.77 1.84 -8.95
N ASN A 83 -5.57 2.86 -8.11
CA ASN A 83 -4.29 3.57 -8.00
C ASN A 83 -3.16 2.63 -7.56
N GLY A 84 -3.41 1.77 -6.57
CA GLY A 84 -2.44 0.79 -6.10
C GLY A 84 -1.96 -0.19 -7.19
N PHE A 85 -2.84 -0.64 -8.11
CA PHE A 85 -2.42 -1.46 -9.25
C PHE A 85 -1.57 -0.70 -10.25
N HIS A 86 -1.94 0.55 -10.55
CA HIS A 86 -1.21 1.37 -11.50
C HIS A 86 0.19 1.71 -10.98
N ASP A 87 0.29 2.12 -9.72
CA ASP A 87 1.56 2.45 -9.08
C ASP A 87 2.46 1.23 -8.96
N THR A 88 1.88 0.08 -8.58
CA THR A 88 2.63 -1.17 -8.50
C THR A 88 3.10 -1.64 -9.87
N ALA A 89 2.28 -1.55 -10.91
CA ALA A 89 2.70 -1.93 -12.27
C ALA A 89 3.90 -1.09 -12.73
N ASN A 90 3.87 0.21 -12.47
CA ASN A 90 4.94 1.13 -12.88
C ASN A 90 6.22 0.94 -12.06
N ALA A 91 6.11 0.82 -10.73
CA ALA A 91 7.27 0.65 -9.85
C ALA A 91 7.93 -0.73 -10.02
N VAL A 92 7.13 -1.80 -10.10
CA VAL A 92 7.63 -3.16 -10.20
C VAL A 92 8.25 -3.44 -11.57
N ALA A 93 7.73 -2.84 -12.65
CA ALA A 93 8.29 -3.01 -13.99
C ALA A 93 9.78 -2.62 -14.05
N THR A 94 10.15 -1.48 -13.45
CA THR A 94 11.55 -1.00 -13.47
C THR A 94 12.48 -1.86 -12.63
N VAL A 95 12.05 -2.25 -11.42
CA VAL A 95 12.84 -3.05 -10.49
C VAL A 95 13.09 -4.46 -11.01
N ILE A 96 12.07 -5.07 -11.64
CA ILE A 96 12.21 -6.39 -12.28
C ILE A 96 13.08 -6.27 -13.54
N TYR A 97 12.85 -5.29 -14.40
CA TYR A 97 13.59 -5.12 -15.65
C TYR A 97 15.11 -4.94 -15.39
N THR A 98 15.45 -4.17 -14.37
CA THR A 98 16.85 -3.98 -13.94
C THR A 98 17.42 -5.14 -13.12
N HIS A 99 16.61 -6.17 -12.83
CA HIS A 99 17.00 -7.31 -12.00
C HIS A 99 17.52 -6.93 -10.60
N SER A 100 17.05 -5.79 -10.08
CA SER A 100 17.48 -5.27 -8.77
C SER A 100 16.82 -6.00 -7.60
N LEU A 101 15.62 -6.55 -7.82
CA LEU A 101 14.85 -7.25 -6.78
C LEU A 101 13.95 -8.34 -7.40
N PRO A 102 13.70 -9.47 -6.71
CA PRO A 102 12.77 -10.47 -7.19
C PRO A 102 11.32 -9.94 -7.26
N PRO A 103 10.50 -10.42 -8.22
CA PRO A 103 9.15 -9.91 -8.46
C PRO A 103 8.23 -9.92 -7.24
N HIS A 104 8.28 -10.98 -6.43
CA HIS A 104 7.42 -11.13 -5.27
C HIS A 104 7.77 -10.12 -4.17
N PHE A 105 9.04 -9.86 -3.93
CA PHE A 105 9.45 -8.81 -2.99
C PHE A 105 9.12 -7.42 -3.54
N ALA A 106 9.22 -7.21 -4.85
CA ALA A 106 8.96 -5.91 -5.46
C ALA A 106 7.49 -5.51 -5.30
N VAL A 107 6.57 -6.46 -5.50
CA VAL A 107 5.13 -6.25 -5.27
C VAL A 107 4.83 -5.97 -3.81
N VAL A 108 5.43 -6.71 -2.87
CA VAL A 108 5.24 -6.47 -1.43
C VAL A 108 5.75 -5.09 -1.03
N TRP A 109 6.94 -4.70 -1.49
CA TRP A 109 7.50 -3.37 -1.23
C TRP A 109 6.63 -2.25 -1.79
N SER A 110 6.16 -2.40 -3.02
CA SER A 110 5.22 -1.44 -3.63
C SER A 110 3.96 -1.29 -2.80
N GLY A 111 3.34 -2.40 -2.39
CA GLY A 111 2.14 -2.38 -1.54
C GLY A 111 2.38 -1.70 -0.19
N VAL A 112 3.53 -1.94 0.44
CA VAL A 112 3.89 -1.27 1.70
C VAL A 112 4.01 0.24 1.51
N PHE A 113 4.69 0.71 0.46
CA PHE A 113 4.84 2.14 0.22
C PHE A 113 3.56 2.83 -0.23
N ASN A 114 2.70 2.17 -1.00
CA ASN A 114 1.37 2.70 -1.33
C ASN A 114 0.51 2.87 -0.05
N PHE A 115 0.49 1.85 0.82
CA PHE A 115 -0.20 1.94 2.11
C PHE A 115 0.36 3.04 3.02
N LEU A 116 1.69 3.16 3.12
CA LEU A 116 2.34 4.22 3.89
C LEU A 116 2.01 5.61 3.32
N GLY A 117 1.93 5.75 2.00
CA GLY A 117 1.48 6.97 1.34
C GLY A 117 0.11 7.41 1.84
N VAL A 118 -0.85 6.49 1.90
CA VAL A 118 -2.20 6.78 2.42
C VAL A 118 -2.16 7.12 3.91
N LEU A 119 -1.44 6.35 4.73
CA LEU A 119 -1.38 6.60 6.18
C LEU A 119 -0.78 7.96 6.53
N VAL A 120 0.29 8.36 5.84
CA VAL A 120 0.99 9.62 6.13
C VAL A 120 0.30 10.82 5.47
N SER A 121 -0.32 10.62 4.30
CA SER A 121 -0.81 11.73 3.46
C SER A 121 -2.33 11.94 3.52
N SER A 122 -3.13 10.97 3.97
CA SER A 122 -4.60 11.04 3.93
C SER A 122 -5.17 12.31 4.57
N GLY A 123 -4.66 12.72 5.74
CA GLY A 123 -5.09 13.96 6.41
C GLY A 123 -4.72 15.23 5.63
N THR A 124 -3.50 15.30 5.10
CA THR A 124 -3.01 16.46 4.34
C THR A 124 -3.68 16.60 2.98
N VAL A 125 -3.93 15.50 2.29
CA VAL A 125 -4.60 15.51 0.98
C VAL A 125 -6.07 15.86 1.16
N ALA A 126 -6.77 15.25 2.11
CA ALA A 126 -8.17 15.57 2.38
C ALA A 126 -8.35 17.06 2.69
N PHE A 127 -7.53 17.62 3.60
CA PHE A 127 -7.58 19.03 3.93
C PHE A 127 -7.19 19.93 2.75
N GLY A 128 -6.19 19.53 1.97
CA GLY A 128 -5.78 20.26 0.76
C GLY A 128 -6.90 20.34 -0.27
N ILE A 129 -7.60 19.24 -0.54
CA ILE A 129 -8.74 19.22 -1.47
C ILE A 129 -9.89 20.10 -0.95
N ILE A 130 -10.20 20.04 0.35
CA ILE A 130 -11.22 20.91 0.95
C ILE A 130 -10.83 22.39 0.83
N SER A 131 -9.56 22.71 1.05
CA SER A 131 -9.06 24.09 0.98
C SER A 131 -8.99 24.64 -0.45
N LEU A 132 -8.91 23.75 -1.45
CA LEU A 132 -8.96 24.10 -2.87
C LEU A 132 -10.39 24.19 -3.42
N LEU A 133 -11.39 23.68 -2.69
CA LEU A 133 -12.79 23.90 -3.04
C LEU A 133 -13.14 25.38 -2.77
N PRO A 134 -13.59 26.14 -3.78
CA PRO A 134 -13.95 27.53 -3.60
C PRO A 134 -15.35 27.60 -2.97
N VAL A 135 -15.45 27.27 -1.68
CA VAL A 135 -16.71 27.33 -0.90
C VAL A 135 -17.26 28.76 -0.85
N GLU A 136 -16.39 29.77 -0.91
CA GLU A 136 -16.77 31.18 -1.05
C GLU A 136 -17.50 31.47 -2.38
N LEU A 137 -17.09 30.84 -3.49
CA LEU A 137 -17.64 31.08 -4.84
C LEU A 137 -19.03 30.44 -5.02
N ILE A 138 -19.35 29.41 -4.24
CA ILE A 138 -20.67 28.74 -4.21
C ILE A 138 -21.68 29.56 -3.38
N LEU A 139 -21.21 30.26 -2.34
CA LEU A 139 -22.08 31.05 -1.47
C LEU A 139 -22.46 32.41 -2.08
N GLU A 140 -21.59 33.00 -2.92
CA GLU A 140 -21.86 34.29 -3.56
C GLU A 140 -22.85 34.18 -4.74
N VAL A 141 -22.87 33.05 -5.45
CA VAL A 141 -23.80 32.78 -6.58
C VAL A 141 -25.25 32.55 -6.13
N GLY A 142 -25.50 32.33 -4.83
CA GLY A 142 -26.84 32.21 -4.25
C GLY A 142 -27.40 33.49 -3.62
N SER A 143 -26.65 34.61 -3.65
CA SER A 143 -26.99 35.85 -2.93
C SER A 143 -27.64 36.95 -3.77
N SER A 144 -28.13 36.62 -4.98
CA SER A 144 -28.93 37.54 -5.82
C SER A 144 -30.42 37.25 -5.71
#